data_AF-A0A2V9AXW8-F1
#
_entry.id   AF-A0A2V9AXW8-F1
#
_cell.length_a   1.000
_cell.length_b   1.000
_cell.length_c   1.000
_cell.angle_alpha   90.00
_cell.angle_beta   90.00
_cell.angle_gamma   90.00
#
_symmetry.space_group_name_H-M   'P 1'
#
loop_
_entity.id
_entity.type
_entity.pdbx_description
1 polymer ?
#
loop_
_entity_poly.entity_id
_entity_poly.type
_entity_poly.pdbx_seq_one_letter_code
_entity_poly.pdbx_strand_id
1 'polypeptide(L)'
;MVTGLFTDTKINTTISTSSADVGIQVCVTVDGSGAGVLPTPCVTYDQRFQQISSQLFSQLVACQLVTSTTACTTTSDCAALGANYICNNPTGLSGAGLCVVPNPLCNFDLILSTLSAHSFDFVVSVDNKKPHVVDASWSIIGAGVKGSGSVASCVGPGVLTVTQTKVFNNSGALTFTSN
;
A
#
# COMPACT_ATOMS: atom_id res chain seq x y z
N MET A 1 -12.17 3.74 15.03
CA MET A 1 -11.72 5.13 14.86
C MET A 1 -11.86 5.46 13.38
N VAL A 2 -12.33 6.65 13.02
CA VAL A 2 -12.36 7.03 11.60
C VAL A 2 -11.07 7.76 11.26
N THR A 3 -10.42 7.37 10.18
CA THR A 3 -9.17 7.96 9.69
C THR A 3 -9.35 8.45 8.25
N GLY A 4 -8.73 9.58 7.93
CA GLY A 4 -8.58 10.05 6.57
C GLY A 4 -7.10 10.32 6.31
N LEU A 5 -6.53 9.60 5.35
CA LEU A 5 -5.14 9.71 4.95
C LEU A 5 -5.04 10.23 3.51
N PHE A 6 -4.25 11.27 3.32
CA PHE A 6 -4.04 11.91 2.04
C PHE A 6 -2.55 11.89 1.67
N THR A 7 -2.28 11.43 0.47
CA THR A 7 -0.98 11.47 -0.19
C THR A 7 -1.15 12.19 -1.52
N ASP A 8 -0.25 13.13 -1.80
CA ASP A 8 -0.11 13.76 -3.10
C ASP A 8 1.34 13.59 -3.55
N THR A 9 1.52 13.05 -4.74
CA THR A 9 2.84 12.86 -5.33
C THR A 9 2.84 13.53 -6.69
N LYS A 10 3.84 14.39 -6.90
CA LYS A 10 3.96 15.17 -8.11
C LYS A 10 5.33 14.93 -8.70
N ILE A 11 5.39 14.69 -10.00
CA ILE A 11 6.62 14.64 -10.78
C ILE A 11 6.51 15.62 -11.95
N ASN A 12 7.65 16.08 -12.45
CA ASN A 12 7.74 16.94 -13.62
C ASN A 12 9.07 16.66 -14.35
N THR A 13 9.43 17.48 -15.33
CA THR A 13 10.65 17.27 -16.13
C THR A 13 11.95 17.40 -15.33
N THR A 14 11.94 17.98 -14.13
CA THR A 14 13.11 18.15 -13.25
C THR A 14 13.04 17.29 -11.98
N ILE A 15 11.85 16.92 -11.54
CA ILE A 15 11.58 16.02 -10.41
C ILE A 15 11.11 14.70 -10.97
N SER A 16 12.06 13.77 -11.11
CA SER A 16 11.81 12.48 -11.75
C SER A 16 11.02 11.54 -10.83
N THR A 17 11.30 11.51 -9.52
CA THR A 17 10.57 10.67 -8.55
C THR A 17 9.87 11.50 -7.49
N SER A 18 8.74 11.00 -7.02
CA SER A 18 8.08 11.53 -5.82
C SER A 18 7.42 10.41 -5.05
N SER A 19 7.53 10.47 -3.72
CA SER A 19 6.86 9.55 -2.81
C SER A 19 6.27 10.28 -1.62
N ALA A 20 5.18 9.74 -1.10
CA ALA A 20 4.47 10.22 0.07
C ALA A 20 4.04 9.01 0.92
N ASP A 21 4.33 9.06 2.22
CA ASP A 21 3.96 8.03 3.19
C ASP A 21 3.35 8.69 4.43
N VAL A 22 2.14 8.27 4.79
CA VAL A 22 1.43 8.76 5.98
C VAL A 22 0.62 7.63 6.58
N GLY A 23 0.58 7.55 7.90
CA GLY A 23 -0.20 6.57 8.63
C GLY A 23 -0.59 7.06 10.00
N ILE A 24 -1.44 6.29 10.67
CA ILE A 24 -1.87 6.46 12.04
C ILE A 24 -1.40 5.25 12.83
N GLN A 25 -0.67 5.50 13.91
CA GLN A 25 -0.32 4.49 14.90
C GLN A 25 -1.23 4.65 16.11
N VAL A 26 -1.74 3.53 16.62
CA VAL A 26 -2.47 3.47 17.88
C VAL A 26 -1.60 2.74 18.89
N CYS A 27 -1.45 3.33 20.07
CA CYS A 27 -0.72 2.76 21.18
C CYS A 27 -1.64 2.58 22.39
N VAL A 28 -1.51 1.44 23.07
CA VAL A 28 -2.22 1.13 24.31
C VAL A 28 -1.22 0.95 25.44
N THR A 29 -1.50 1.62 26.55
CA THR A 29 -0.76 1.45 27.81
C THR A 29 -1.71 1.10 28.94
N VAL A 30 -1.22 0.32 29.88
CA VAL A 30 -1.92 -0.06 31.11
C VAL A 30 -1.09 0.42 32.28
N ASP A 31 -1.68 1.21 33.16
CA ASP A 31 -1.00 1.92 34.25
C ASP A 31 0.22 2.73 33.76
N GLY A 32 0.12 3.33 32.57
CA GLY A 32 1.20 4.11 31.94
C GLY A 32 2.32 3.28 31.31
N SER A 33 2.19 1.95 31.23
CA SER A 33 3.20 1.07 30.63
C SER A 33 2.64 0.26 29.46
N GLY A 34 3.41 0.12 28.39
CA GLY A 34 3.12 -0.80 27.27
C GLY A 34 3.67 -2.22 27.49
N ALA A 35 4.34 -2.49 28.62
CA ALA A 35 4.96 -3.77 28.88
C ALA A 35 3.90 -4.88 29.02
N GLY A 36 4.13 -6.02 28.35
CA GLY A 36 3.22 -7.17 28.39
C GLY A 36 1.92 -7.01 27.59
N VAL A 37 1.72 -5.87 26.92
CA VAL A 37 0.62 -5.68 25.97
C VAL A 37 0.94 -6.42 24.68
N LEU A 38 0.09 -7.39 24.31
CA LEU A 38 0.19 -8.17 23.09
C LEU A 38 -0.84 -7.70 22.05
N PRO A 39 -0.55 -7.84 20.73
CA PRO A 39 0.69 -8.39 20.14
C PRO A 39 1.90 -7.44 20.26
N THR A 40 1.65 -6.14 20.38
CA THR A 40 2.62 -5.09 20.65
C THR A 40 1.84 -3.89 21.22
N PRO A 41 2.42 -3.07 22.11
CA PRO A 41 1.74 -1.91 22.65
C PRO A 41 1.38 -0.86 21.60
N CYS A 42 2.06 -0.84 20.45
CA CYS A 42 1.76 0.07 19.34
C CYS A 42 1.58 -0.70 18.03
N VAL A 43 0.54 -0.35 17.27
CA VAL A 43 0.19 -0.97 15.99
C VAL A 43 -0.14 0.11 14.95
N THR A 44 0.20 -0.15 13.69
CA THR A 44 -0.25 0.68 12.58
C THR A 44 -1.73 0.44 12.33
N TYR A 45 -2.55 1.46 12.55
CA TYR A 45 -4.00 1.41 12.37
C TYR A 45 -4.44 1.70 10.95
N ASP A 46 -3.84 2.69 10.33
CA ASP A 46 -4.09 3.06 8.94
C ASP A 46 -2.77 3.55 8.34
N GLN A 47 -2.47 3.26 7.08
CA GLN A 47 -1.30 3.76 6.39
C GLN A 47 -1.56 3.81 4.88
N ARG A 48 -1.08 4.88 4.26
CA ARG A 48 -1.06 5.08 2.83
C ARG A 48 0.34 5.44 2.38
N PHE A 49 0.84 4.66 1.43
CA PHE A 49 2.06 4.91 0.71
C PHE A 49 1.75 5.09 -0.77
N GLN A 50 2.35 6.11 -1.37
CA GLN A 50 2.28 6.36 -2.80
C GLN A 50 3.67 6.73 -3.32
N GLN A 51 4.05 6.18 -4.47
CA GLN A 51 5.27 6.52 -5.18
C GLN A 51 5.06 6.51 -6.69
N ILE A 52 5.61 7.54 -7.35
CA ILE A 52 5.68 7.67 -8.80
C ILE A 52 7.16 7.68 -9.24
N SER A 53 7.49 6.88 -10.26
CA SER A 53 8.87 6.56 -10.69
C SER A 53 9.53 7.59 -11.63
N SER A 54 10.88 7.60 -11.62
CA SER A 54 11.82 8.48 -12.35
C SER A 54 11.68 8.47 -13.86
N GLN A 55 11.08 7.41 -14.38
CA GLN A 55 11.14 7.12 -15.80
C GLN A 55 9.88 7.52 -16.55
N LEU A 56 8.83 8.05 -15.89
CA LEU A 56 7.56 8.35 -16.56
C LEU A 56 7.77 9.18 -17.83
N PHE A 57 8.54 10.28 -17.77
CA PHE A 57 8.73 11.13 -18.94
C PHE A 57 9.62 10.49 -20.02
N SER A 58 10.66 9.76 -19.64
CA SER A 58 11.44 8.97 -20.61
C SER A 58 10.63 7.83 -21.23
N GLN A 59 9.72 7.22 -20.47
CA GLN A 59 8.85 6.13 -20.90
C GLN A 59 7.74 6.65 -21.81
N LEU A 60 7.15 7.81 -21.50
CA LEU A 60 6.19 8.50 -22.37
C LEU A 60 6.82 8.89 -23.70
N VAL A 61 8.07 9.37 -23.70
CA VAL A 61 8.81 9.60 -24.95
C VAL A 61 9.07 8.29 -25.69
N ALA A 62 9.34 7.21 -24.96
CA ALA A 62 9.52 5.87 -25.53
C ALA A 62 8.20 5.20 -25.97
N CYS A 63 7.03 5.74 -25.63
CA CYS A 63 5.70 5.29 -26.04
C CYS A 63 5.39 5.64 -27.49
N GLN A 64 6.24 5.15 -28.38
CA GLN A 64 6.08 5.21 -29.82
C GLN A 64 6.10 3.79 -30.36
N LEU A 65 5.52 3.61 -31.54
CA LEU A 65 5.64 2.36 -32.26
C LEU A 65 7.10 2.18 -32.69
N VAL A 66 7.67 1.02 -32.41
CA VAL A 66 9.00 0.64 -32.88
C VAL A 66 8.87 0.13 -34.30
N THR A 67 9.57 0.76 -35.24
CA THR A 67 9.57 0.38 -36.64
C THR A 67 10.53 -0.78 -36.92
N SER A 68 10.03 -1.84 -37.54
CA SER A 68 10.83 -2.90 -38.14
C SER A 68 11.39 -2.44 -39.50
N THR A 69 12.40 -3.17 -39.99
CA THR A 69 12.91 -3.04 -41.36
C THR A 69 12.08 -3.81 -42.39
N THR A 70 11.05 -4.54 -41.95
CA THR A 70 10.14 -5.31 -42.82
C THR A 70 9.12 -4.40 -43.50
N ALA A 71 9.19 -4.32 -44.83
CA ALA A 71 8.17 -3.66 -45.64
C ALA A 71 6.85 -4.43 -45.61
N CYS A 72 5.73 -3.72 -45.63
CA CYS A 72 4.40 -4.31 -45.61
C CYS A 72 3.42 -3.51 -46.47
N THR A 73 2.38 -4.20 -46.93
CA THR A 73 1.19 -3.62 -47.56
C THR A 73 0.01 -3.70 -46.60
N THR A 74 -0.13 -4.83 -45.91
CA THR A 74 -1.17 -5.07 -44.90
C THR A 74 -0.59 -5.75 -43.66
N THR A 75 -1.36 -5.82 -42.57
CA THR A 75 -0.91 -6.44 -41.31
C THR A 75 -0.55 -7.92 -41.44
N SER A 76 -1.09 -8.65 -42.44
CA SER A 76 -0.70 -10.05 -42.67
C SER A 76 0.77 -10.21 -43.01
N ASP A 77 1.38 -9.21 -43.64
CA ASP A 77 2.79 -9.21 -44.03
C ASP A 77 3.72 -9.17 -42.81
N CYS A 78 3.19 -8.80 -41.64
CA CYS A 78 3.93 -8.70 -40.38
C CYS A 78 3.79 -9.94 -39.48
N ALA A 79 2.98 -10.93 -39.87
CA ALA A 79 2.66 -12.08 -39.01
C ALA A 79 3.89 -12.91 -38.60
N ALA A 80 4.93 -12.96 -39.45
CA ALA A 80 6.17 -13.67 -39.18
C ALA A 80 7.05 -13.02 -38.09
N LEU A 81 6.80 -11.75 -37.75
CA LEU A 81 7.56 -11.01 -36.73
C LEU A 81 7.05 -11.26 -35.30
N GLY A 82 5.87 -11.88 -35.18
CA GLY A 82 5.24 -12.22 -33.90
C GLY A 82 3.91 -11.51 -33.69
N ALA A 83 3.32 -11.75 -32.52
CA ALA A 83 2.06 -11.14 -32.14
C ALA A 83 2.19 -9.61 -31.97
N ASN A 84 1.10 -8.88 -32.24
CA ASN A 84 0.96 -7.42 -32.07
C ASN A 84 1.73 -6.54 -33.06
N TYR A 85 2.44 -7.12 -34.04
CA TYR A 85 2.95 -6.33 -35.16
C TYR A 85 1.80 -5.94 -36.09
N ILE A 86 1.74 -4.66 -36.45
CA ILE A 86 0.78 -4.11 -37.42
C ILE A 86 1.52 -3.47 -38.57
N CYS A 87 0.88 -3.40 -39.74
CA CYS A 87 1.44 -2.65 -40.86
C CYS A 87 1.08 -1.16 -40.74
N ASN A 88 2.08 -0.29 -40.59
CA ASN A 88 1.90 1.15 -40.71
C ASN A 88 2.13 1.57 -42.17
N ASN A 89 1.06 1.65 -42.95
CA ASN A 89 1.09 2.01 -44.37
C ASN A 89 0.23 3.26 -44.67
N PRO A 90 0.73 4.47 -44.38
CA PRO A 90 -0.04 5.70 -44.54
C PRO A 90 -0.33 6.07 -46.00
N THR A 91 0.41 5.51 -46.97
CA THR A 91 0.21 5.78 -48.40
C THR A 91 -0.74 4.81 -49.08
N GLY A 92 -1.04 3.67 -48.43
CA GLY A 92 -1.88 2.60 -48.99
C GLY A 92 -1.28 1.89 -50.20
N LEU A 93 -0.04 2.19 -50.56
CA LEU A 93 0.65 1.59 -51.70
C LEU A 93 1.27 0.24 -51.32
N SER A 94 1.41 -0.65 -52.30
CA SER A 94 2.02 -1.97 -52.09
C SER A 94 3.48 -1.83 -51.65
N GLY A 95 3.83 -2.45 -50.52
CA GLY A 95 5.19 -2.46 -49.96
C GLY A 95 5.70 -1.11 -49.46
N ALA A 96 4.83 -0.10 -49.35
CA ALA A 96 5.21 1.25 -48.92
C ALA A 96 5.08 1.46 -47.40
N GLY A 97 4.49 0.51 -46.68
CA GLY A 97 4.41 0.52 -45.23
C GLY A 97 5.58 -0.19 -44.56
N LEU A 98 5.72 0.01 -43.25
CA LEU A 98 6.64 -0.75 -42.41
C LEU A 98 5.87 -1.46 -41.29
N CYS A 99 6.29 -2.68 -40.97
CA CYS A 99 5.78 -3.38 -39.81
C CYS A 99 6.23 -2.66 -38.53
N VAL A 100 5.31 -2.44 -37.60
CA VAL A 100 5.58 -1.76 -36.35
C VAL A 100 4.94 -2.47 -35.17
N VAL A 101 5.49 -2.31 -33.98
CA VAL A 101 4.99 -2.92 -32.74
C VAL A 101 5.05 -1.90 -31.59
N PRO A 102 4.16 -1.97 -30.59
CA PRO A 102 4.32 -1.17 -29.38
C PRO A 102 5.71 -1.37 -28.74
N ASN A 103 6.37 -0.29 -28.33
CA ASN A 103 7.64 -0.39 -27.63
C ASN A 103 7.44 -1.12 -26.29
N PRO A 104 8.13 -2.25 -26.03
CA PRO A 104 8.00 -2.98 -24.77
C PRO A 104 8.49 -2.17 -23.56
N LEU A 105 9.23 -1.08 -23.77
CA LEU A 105 9.69 -0.14 -22.73
C LEU A 105 8.67 0.98 -22.43
N CYS A 106 7.53 1.00 -23.11
CA CYS A 106 6.40 1.89 -22.81
C CYS A 106 5.57 1.31 -21.65
N ASN A 107 6.13 1.35 -20.45
CA ASN A 107 5.43 1.01 -19.21
C ASN A 107 5.70 2.13 -18.20
N PHE A 108 4.76 2.48 -17.34
CA PHE A 108 5.03 3.31 -16.17
C PHE A 108 4.53 2.58 -14.92
N ASP A 109 5.17 2.84 -13.78
CA ASP A 109 4.81 2.20 -12.52
C ASP A 109 4.32 3.25 -11.51
N LEU A 110 3.18 2.93 -10.90
CA LEU A 110 2.55 3.69 -9.83
C LEU A 110 2.38 2.73 -8.65
N ILE A 111 3.23 2.91 -7.65
CA ILE A 111 3.24 2.06 -6.47
C ILE A 111 2.32 2.69 -5.43
N LEU A 112 1.22 1.99 -5.13
CA LEU A 112 0.24 2.37 -4.13
C LEU A 112 0.10 1.24 -3.12
N SER A 113 0.17 1.56 -1.84
CA SER A 113 -0.12 0.61 -0.77
C SER A 113 -1.02 1.26 0.27
N THR A 114 -2.05 0.52 0.67
CA THR A 114 -2.97 0.91 1.72
C THR A 114 -3.04 -0.20 2.75
N LEU A 115 -2.76 0.12 3.99
CA LEU A 115 -2.99 -0.76 5.13
C LEU A 115 -4.06 -0.10 5.98
N SER A 116 -5.16 -0.79 6.24
CA SER A 116 -6.21 -0.26 7.11
C SER A 116 -6.75 -1.37 7.98
N ALA A 117 -6.74 -1.13 9.29
CA ALA A 117 -7.37 -1.98 10.28
C ALA A 117 -8.60 -1.26 10.84
N HIS A 118 -9.71 -1.98 10.97
CA HIS A 118 -10.94 -1.40 11.53
C HIS A 118 -10.97 -1.49 13.06
N SER A 119 -10.28 -2.48 13.63
CA SER A 119 -10.13 -2.69 15.07
C SER A 119 -8.87 -3.50 15.39
N PHE A 120 -8.38 -3.39 16.61
CA PHE A 120 -7.38 -4.29 17.20
C PHE A 120 -7.84 -4.74 18.57
N ASP A 121 -7.48 -5.97 18.90
CA ASP A 121 -7.63 -6.50 20.24
C ASP A 121 -6.25 -6.52 20.90
N PHE A 122 -6.14 -5.80 22.01
CA PHE A 122 -4.96 -5.79 22.84
C PHE A 122 -5.23 -6.65 24.07
N VAL A 123 -4.28 -7.53 24.41
CA VAL A 123 -4.38 -8.40 25.58
C VAL A 123 -3.23 -8.10 26.52
N VAL A 124 -3.57 -7.94 27.79
CA VAL A 124 -2.61 -7.73 28.88
C VAL A 124 -3.07 -8.54 30.08
N SER A 125 -2.11 -9.21 30.73
CA SER A 125 -2.36 -9.83 32.03
C SER A 125 -2.02 -8.84 33.12
N VAL A 126 -2.98 -8.59 34.02
CA VAL A 126 -2.84 -7.69 35.16
C VAL A 126 -3.13 -8.43 36.46
N ASP A 127 -2.66 -7.91 37.59
CA ASP A 127 -3.00 -8.45 38.90
C ASP A 127 -4.43 -8.07 39.32
N ASN A 128 -4.91 -8.65 40.44
CA ASN A 128 -6.27 -8.39 40.93
C ASN A 128 -6.31 -7.49 42.17
N LYS A 129 -5.20 -6.81 42.49
CA LYS A 129 -5.03 -6.11 43.78
C LYS A 129 -5.54 -4.68 43.72
N LYS A 130 -5.62 -4.08 42.54
CA LYS A 130 -6.03 -2.68 42.35
C LYS A 130 -6.82 -2.47 41.05
N PRO A 131 -7.56 -1.36 40.93
CA PRO A 131 -8.01 -0.87 39.63
C PRO A 131 -6.82 -0.55 38.72
N HIS A 132 -6.97 -0.85 37.43
CA HIS A 132 -5.98 -0.53 36.40
C HIS A 132 -6.53 0.53 35.44
N VAL A 133 -5.67 1.43 35.00
CA VAL A 133 -6.01 2.47 34.02
C VAL A 133 -5.57 2.02 32.64
N VAL A 134 -6.48 2.04 31.67
CA VAL A 134 -6.18 1.73 30.27
C VAL A 134 -6.23 3.04 29.48
N ASP A 135 -5.11 3.39 28.87
CA ASP A 135 -4.99 4.56 28.01
C ASP A 135 -4.72 4.12 26.58
N ALA A 136 -5.57 4.58 25.66
CA ALA A 136 -5.34 4.46 24.23
C ALA A 136 -4.99 5.83 23.66
N SER A 137 -3.86 5.91 22.98
CA SER A 137 -3.38 7.13 22.31
C SER A 137 -3.13 6.85 20.84
N TRP A 138 -3.09 7.91 20.05
CA TRP A 138 -2.77 7.81 18.62
C TRP A 138 -1.77 8.89 18.23
N SER A 139 -1.01 8.60 17.18
CA SER A 139 -0.09 9.54 16.56
C SER A 139 -0.01 9.32 15.05
N ILE A 140 0.43 10.34 14.33
CA ILE A 140 0.69 10.25 12.89
C ILE A 140 2.10 9.67 12.70
N ILE A 141 2.23 8.67 11.83
CA ILE A 141 3.48 8.00 11.45
C ILE A 141 3.65 8.03 9.92
N GLY A 142 4.77 7.50 9.41
CA GLY A 142 5.08 7.44 7.96
C GLY A 142 6.39 8.17 7.64
N ALA A 143 7.18 7.58 6.73
CA ALA A 143 8.59 7.92 6.44
C ALA A 143 8.81 9.25 5.67
N GLY A 144 7.88 10.19 5.79
CA GLY A 144 7.97 11.52 5.21
C GLY A 144 7.81 11.54 3.69
N VAL A 145 7.91 12.74 3.15
CA VAL A 145 7.79 13.02 1.71
C VAL A 145 9.16 13.06 1.05
N LYS A 146 9.28 12.50 -0.16
CA LYS A 146 10.46 12.69 -1.03
C LYS A 146 10.05 13.28 -2.37
N GLY A 147 10.93 14.14 -2.91
CA GLY A 147 10.63 14.94 -4.09
C GLY A 147 9.59 16.02 -3.79
N SER A 148 8.63 16.23 -4.67
CA SER A 148 7.52 17.20 -4.49
C SER A 148 6.25 16.58 -3.93
N GLY A 149 6.37 15.61 -3.02
CA GLY A 149 5.22 14.98 -2.37
C GLY A 149 4.66 15.83 -1.22
N SER A 150 3.38 15.66 -0.91
CA SER A 150 2.76 16.18 0.31
C SER A 150 1.87 15.12 0.97
N VAL A 151 1.67 15.27 2.28
CA VAL A 151 0.82 14.38 3.08
C VAL A 151 -0.08 15.18 3.99
N ALA A 152 -1.28 14.66 4.24
CA ALA A 152 -2.17 15.17 5.27
C ALA A 152 -2.91 14.03 5.94
N SER A 153 -3.36 14.25 7.17
CA SER A 153 -4.19 13.30 7.89
C SER A 153 -5.26 14.00 8.70
N CYS A 154 -6.38 13.30 8.88
CA CYS A 154 -7.42 13.66 9.83
C CYS A 154 -7.84 12.41 10.60
N VAL A 155 -8.11 12.59 11.90
CA VAL A 155 -8.50 11.51 12.79
C VAL A 155 -9.77 11.93 13.52
N GLY A 156 -10.81 11.12 13.39
CA GLY A 156 -12.07 11.28 14.12
C GLY A 156 -12.04 10.54 15.45
N PRO A 157 -13.10 10.69 16.28
CA PRO A 157 -13.19 10.00 17.56
C PRO A 157 -13.07 8.47 17.40
N GLY A 158 -12.40 7.84 18.37
CA GLY A 158 -12.28 6.39 18.52
C GLY A 158 -13.19 5.86 19.63
N VAL A 159 -13.42 4.55 19.63
CA VAL A 159 -14.11 3.84 20.72
C VAL A 159 -13.13 2.83 21.30
N LEU A 160 -13.00 2.83 22.63
CA LEU A 160 -12.25 1.86 23.40
C LEU A 160 -13.24 1.03 24.21
N THR A 161 -13.24 -0.28 24.01
CA THR A 161 -14.03 -1.23 24.80
C THR A 161 -13.09 -2.08 25.62
N VAL A 162 -13.32 -2.15 26.93
CA VAL A 162 -12.51 -2.96 27.85
C VAL A 162 -13.33 -4.16 28.30
N THR A 163 -12.79 -5.35 28.05
CA THR A 163 -13.37 -6.61 28.52
C THR A 163 -12.41 -7.27 29.51
N GLN A 164 -12.90 -7.58 30.71
CA GLN A 164 -12.11 -8.27 31.73
C GLN A 164 -12.47 -9.76 31.76
N THR A 165 -11.49 -10.62 31.51
CA THR A 165 -11.62 -12.08 31.67
C THR A 165 -10.90 -12.51 32.94
N LYS A 166 -11.64 -13.10 33.89
CA LYS A 166 -11.05 -13.65 35.12
C LYS A 166 -10.66 -15.11 34.90
N VAL A 167 -9.38 -15.41 35.02
CA VAL A 167 -8.88 -16.80 35.04
C VAL A 167 -9.09 -17.37 36.43
N PHE A 168 -9.87 -18.44 36.55
CA PHE A 168 -10.05 -19.17 37.80
C PHE A 168 -9.01 -20.30 37.87
N ASN A 169 -8.10 -20.21 38.84
CA ASN A 169 -7.28 -21.36 39.22
C ASN A 169 -8.05 -22.19 40.24
N ASN A 170 -8.59 -23.32 39.80
CA ASN A 170 -9.17 -24.30 40.70
C ASN A 170 -8.05 -25.19 41.25
N SER A 171 -7.82 -25.17 42.56
CA SER A 171 -6.82 -26.01 43.23
C SER A 171 -7.34 -27.40 43.61
N GLY A 172 -8.57 -27.75 43.23
CA GLY A 172 -9.15 -29.07 43.42
C GLY A 172 -8.90 -29.98 42.22
N ALA A 173 -8.58 -31.25 42.48
CA ALA A 173 -8.55 -32.26 41.43
C ALA A 173 -9.96 -32.47 40.86
N LEU A 174 -10.10 -32.39 39.53
CA LEU A 174 -11.30 -32.83 38.83
C LEU A 174 -11.33 -34.36 38.84
N THR A 175 -11.97 -34.94 39.86
CA THR A 175 -12.13 -36.39 39.97
C THR A 175 -13.40 -36.81 39.24
N PHE A 176 -13.26 -37.53 38.13
CA PHE A 176 -14.38 -38.20 37.48
C PHE A 176 -14.58 -39.57 38.13
N THR A 177 -15.72 -39.79 38.79
CA THR A 177 -16.14 -41.12 39.23
C THR A 177 -17.07 -41.70 38.17
N SER A 178 -16.63 -42.76 37.48
CA SER A 178 -17.51 -43.62 36.68
C SER A 178 -18.31 -44.53 37.63
N ASN A 179 -19.63 -44.59 37.45
CA ASN A 179 -20.46 -45.65 38.02
C ASN A 179 -20.16 -47.00 37.39
#